data_AF-A0A6V8IDE3-F1
#
_entry.id   AF-A0A6V8IDE3-F1
#
_cell.length_a   1.000
_cell.length_b   1.000
_cell.length_c   1.000
_cell.angle_alpha   90.00
_cell.angle_beta   90.00
_cell.angle_gamma   90.00
#
_symmetry.space_group_name_H-M   'P 1'
#
loop_
_entity.id
_entity.type
_entity.pdbx_description
1 polymer ?
#
loop_
_entity_poly.entity_id
_entity_poly.type
_entity_poly.pdbx_seq_one_letter_code
_entity_poly.pdbx_strand_id
1 'polypeptide(L)'
;MTSNPRMQVTRSEDGQKIILSFLDGSGLTGDISLDEAQLNQLITSLGMARTALLEKRPPAPIEGARFAPVYKTNWALQIDALTEGSLLAFQHPAYGPVGFVFTPSDAEQLLRGLQKHRTMVHSQPGDASKPS
;
A
#
# COMPACT_ATOMS: atom_id res chain seq x y z
N MET A 1 25.19 7.89 -7.97
CA MET A 1 24.65 9.09 -8.63
C MET A 1 23.14 9.07 -8.46
N THR A 2 22.58 9.95 -7.63
CA THR A 2 21.12 10.12 -7.57
C THR A 2 20.69 10.84 -8.84
N SER A 3 19.99 10.17 -9.74
CA SER A 3 19.43 10.81 -10.94
C SER A 3 18.46 11.90 -10.50
N ASN A 4 18.62 13.12 -11.03
CA ASN A 4 17.64 14.18 -10.81
C ASN A 4 16.25 13.71 -11.26
N PRO A 5 15.17 14.05 -10.54
CA PRO A 5 13.82 13.70 -10.96
C PRO A 5 13.53 14.28 -12.34
N ARG A 6 12.85 13.50 -13.19
CA ARG A 6 12.45 13.93 -14.54
C ARG A 6 10.99 14.38 -14.62
N MET A 7 10.21 14.08 -13.58
CA MET A 7 8.79 14.43 -13.49
C MET A 7 8.48 14.84 -12.05
N GLN A 8 7.49 15.71 -11.89
CA GLN A 8 6.98 16.14 -10.59
C GLN A 8 5.45 16.07 -10.58
N VAL A 9 4.89 15.66 -9.45
CA VAL A 9 3.44 15.70 -9.21
C VAL A 9 3.18 16.69 -8.09
N THR A 10 2.32 17.67 -8.35
CA THR A 10 1.90 18.68 -7.37
C THR A 10 0.38 18.82 -7.38
N ARG A 11 -0.16 19.49 -6.36
CA ARG A 11 -1.58 19.88 -6.33
C ARG A 11 -1.71 21.32 -6.80
N SER A 12 -2.74 21.63 -7.58
CA SER A 12 -3.06 23.00 -7.98
C SER A 12 -3.39 23.88 -6.76
N GLU A 13 -3.29 25.20 -6.92
CA GLU A 13 -3.57 26.16 -5.85
C GLU A 13 -5.01 26.09 -5.31
N ASP A 14 -5.98 25.82 -6.19
CA ASP A 14 -7.39 25.62 -5.83
C ASP A 14 -7.67 24.27 -5.13
N GLY A 15 -6.67 23.39 -5.10
CA GLY A 15 -6.76 22.05 -4.53
C GLY A 15 -7.62 21.06 -5.32
N GLN A 16 -8.18 21.43 -6.47
CA GLN A 16 -9.12 20.58 -7.21
C GLN A 16 -8.44 19.66 -8.22
N LYS A 17 -7.21 19.97 -8.61
CA LYS A 17 -6.48 19.24 -9.65
C LYS A 17 -5.10 18.82 -9.19
N ILE A 18 -4.60 17.78 -9.84
CA ILE A 18 -3.20 17.35 -9.76
C ILE A 18 -2.49 17.78 -11.03
N ILE A 19 -1.27 18.30 -10.89
CA ILE A 19 -0.43 18.75 -11.99
C ILE A 19 0.78 17.82 -12.07
N LEU A 20 0.89 17.09 -13.19
CA LEU A 20 2.08 16.34 -13.55
C LEU A 20 2.93 17.20 -14.49
N SER A 21 4.12 17.59 -14.06
CA SER A 21 5.04 18.43 -14.83
C SER A 21 6.26 17.65 -15.29
N PHE A 22 6.72 17.90 -16.52
CA PHE A 22 7.99 17.41 -17.03
C PHE A 22 9.11 18.37 -16.65
N LEU A 23 10.13 17.86 -15.95
CA LEU A 23 11.23 18.68 -15.43
C LEU A 23 12.39 18.77 -16.42
N ASP A 24 13.31 19.69 -16.16
CA ASP A 24 14.51 19.88 -16.97
C ASP A 24 15.32 18.58 -17.14
N GLY A 25 15.67 18.30 -18.39
CA GLY A 25 16.36 17.09 -18.81
C GLY A 25 15.49 15.83 -18.86
N SER A 26 14.16 15.94 -18.73
CA SER A 26 13.23 14.89 -19.14
C SER A 26 13.20 14.67 -20.66
N GLY A 27 13.60 15.68 -21.44
CA GLY A 27 13.45 15.70 -22.90
C GLY A 27 12.03 16.06 -23.37
N LEU A 28 11.13 16.36 -22.44
CA LEU A 28 9.74 16.76 -22.68
C LEU A 28 9.47 18.12 -22.03
N THR A 29 8.45 18.83 -22.51
CA THR A 29 8.03 20.13 -21.98
C THR A 29 6.54 20.16 -21.73
N GLY A 30 6.13 20.89 -20.70
CA GLY A 30 4.72 21.14 -20.36
C GLY A 30 4.25 20.38 -19.13
N ASP A 31 2.95 20.46 -18.88
CA ASP A 31 2.28 19.84 -17.76
C ASP A 31 0.94 19.22 -18.20
N ILE A 32 0.48 18.27 -17.39
CA ILE A 32 -0.82 17.63 -17.52
C ILE A 32 -1.59 17.91 -16.24
N SER A 33 -2.72 18.61 -16.39
CA SER A 33 -3.67 18.81 -15.30
C SER A 33 -4.69 17.68 -15.30
N LEU A 34 -4.82 17.00 -14.16
CA LEU A 34 -5.67 15.84 -13.94
C LEU A 34 -6.72 16.19 -12.88
N ASP A 35 -7.99 15.92 -13.17
CA ASP A 35 -9.00 15.80 -12.12
C ASP A 35 -8.87 14.47 -11.36
N GLU A 36 -9.74 14.26 -10.37
CA GLU A 36 -9.73 13.03 -9.55
C GLU A 36 -9.94 11.75 -10.38
N ALA A 37 -10.87 11.77 -11.33
CA ALA A 37 -11.18 10.60 -12.15
C ALA A 37 -9.99 10.25 -13.07
N GLN A 38 -9.39 11.25 -13.70
CA GLN A 38 -8.21 11.10 -14.55
C GLN A 38 -6.98 10.65 -13.75
N LEU A 39 -6.78 11.17 -12.53
CA LEU A 39 -5.71 10.73 -11.65
C LEU A 39 -5.88 9.25 -11.26
N ASN A 40 -7.09 8.83 -10.88
CA ASN A 40 -7.37 7.45 -10.52
C ASN A 40 -7.14 6.50 -11.70
N GLN A 41 -7.54 6.92 -12.91
CA GLN A 41 -7.25 6.18 -14.13
C GLN A 41 -5.74 6.05 -14.36
N LEU A 42 -4.99 7.15 -14.21
CA LEU A 42 -3.54 7.15 -14.36
C LEU A 42 -2.86 6.22 -13.35
N ILE A 43 -3.22 6.30 -12.06
CA ILE A 43 -2.67 5.43 -11.01
C ILE A 43 -2.94 3.95 -11.34
N THR A 44 -4.14 3.63 -11.79
CA THR A 44 -4.52 2.26 -12.18
C THR A 44 -3.66 1.77 -13.35
N SER A 45 -3.52 2.57 -14.41
CA SER A 45 -2.69 2.23 -15.57
C SER A 45 -1.21 2.09 -15.20
N LEU A 46 -0.67 2.96 -14.36
CA LEU A 46 0.71 2.87 -13.87
C LEU A 46 0.93 1.62 -13.01
N GLY A 47 -0.05 1.26 -12.17
CA GLY A 47 -0.04 0.02 -11.40
C GLY A 47 0.05 -1.20 -12.29
N MET A 48 -0.79 -1.29 -13.32
CA MET A 48 -0.78 -2.38 -14.30
C MET A 48 0.56 -2.46 -15.05
N ALA A 49 1.08 -1.32 -15.51
CA ALA A 49 2.36 -1.27 -16.20
C ALA A 49 3.52 -1.72 -15.29
N ARG A 50 3.50 -1.31 -14.01
CA ARG A 50 4.48 -1.74 -13.02
C ARG A 50 4.40 -3.24 -12.76
N THR A 51 3.21 -3.82 -12.64
CA THR A 51 3.03 -5.26 -12.49
C THR A 51 3.64 -6.03 -13.66
N ALA A 52 3.38 -5.59 -14.90
CA ALA A 52 3.97 -6.21 -16.10
C ALA A 52 5.50 -6.12 -16.11
N LEU A 53 6.08 -4.97 -15.72
CA LEU A 53 7.53 -4.79 -15.64
C LEU A 53 8.21 -5.71 -14.59
N LEU A 54 7.46 -6.12 -13.57
CA LEU A 54 7.96 -6.92 -12.45
C LEU A 54 7.57 -8.40 -12.52
N GLU A 55 6.73 -8.81 -13.46
CA GLU A 55 6.11 -10.15 -13.52
C GLU A 55 7.10 -11.31 -13.34
N LYS A 56 8.31 -11.19 -13.87
CA LYS A 56 9.36 -12.23 -13.81
C LYS A 56 10.44 -11.97 -12.77
N ARG A 57 10.25 -10.98 -11.91
CA ARG A 57 11.18 -10.64 -10.83
C ARG A 57 10.63 -11.17 -9.51
N PRO A 58 11.48 -11.69 -8.61
CA PRO A 58 11.03 -12.00 -7.28
C PRO A 58 10.47 -10.74 -6.61
N PRO A 59 9.45 -10.85 -5.75
CA PRO A 59 8.99 -9.74 -4.93
C PRO A 59 10.16 -9.12 -4.16
N ALA A 60 10.15 -7.79 -4.05
CA ALA A 60 11.16 -7.09 -3.25
C ALA A 60 11.01 -7.48 -1.76
N PRO A 61 12.12 -7.59 -1.01
CA PRO A 61 12.08 -7.84 0.43
C PRO A 61 11.34 -6.71 1.16
N ILE A 62 10.71 -7.07 2.28
CA ILE A 62 9.98 -6.11 3.13
C ILE A 62 10.91 -5.42 4.14
N GLU A 63 12.07 -5.99 4.41
CA GLU A 63 13.05 -5.48 5.36
C GLU A 63 13.56 -4.10 4.93
N GLY A 64 13.37 -3.11 5.81
CA GLY A 64 13.76 -1.72 5.55
C GLY A 64 12.86 -0.97 4.56
N ALA A 65 11.78 -1.60 4.09
CA ALA A 65 10.80 -0.92 3.25
C ALA A 65 10.11 0.21 4.02
N ARG A 66 9.94 1.36 3.37
CA ARG A 66 9.13 2.46 3.89
C ARG A 66 7.68 2.22 3.50
N PHE A 67 6.79 2.24 4.48
CA PHE A 67 5.35 2.11 4.26
C PHE A 67 4.61 3.25 4.96
N ALA A 68 3.53 3.72 4.35
CA ALA A 68 2.58 4.62 5.00
C ALA A 68 1.46 3.76 5.61
N PRO A 69 1.31 3.73 6.94
CA PRO A 69 0.26 2.94 7.56
C PRO A 69 -1.12 3.49 7.16
N VAL A 70 -2.04 2.57 6.86
CA VAL A 70 -3.45 2.90 6.62
C VAL A 70 -4.22 2.73 7.92
N TYR A 71 -4.76 3.85 8.43
CA TYR A 71 -5.60 3.87 9.61
C TYR A 71 -7.07 3.99 9.24
N LYS A 72 -7.94 3.28 9.97
CA LYS A 72 -9.42 3.36 9.84
C LYS A 72 -9.90 3.28 8.39
N THR A 73 -9.74 2.11 7.78
CA THR A 73 -10.20 1.85 6.41
C THR A 73 -11.29 0.78 6.37
N ASN A 74 -12.06 0.78 5.29
CA ASN A 74 -12.96 -0.32 4.96
C ASN A 74 -12.13 -1.50 4.47
N TRP A 75 -12.36 -2.67 5.06
CA TRP A 75 -11.67 -3.91 4.70
C TRP A 75 -12.63 -5.10 4.69
N ALA A 76 -12.24 -6.14 3.97
CA ALA A 76 -12.95 -7.40 3.87
C ALA A 76 -11.96 -8.57 3.88
N LEU A 77 -12.36 -9.68 4.49
CA LEU A 77 -11.65 -10.95 4.45
C LEU A 77 -12.55 -11.99 3.78
N GLN A 78 -12.05 -12.63 2.74
CA GLN A 78 -12.78 -13.62 1.95
C GLN A 78 -11.90 -14.83 1.67
N ILE A 79 -12.54 -15.96 1.36
CA ILE A 79 -11.82 -17.15 0.91
C ILE A 79 -11.39 -16.91 -0.54
N ASP A 80 -10.11 -17.11 -0.83
CA ASP A 80 -9.62 -17.16 -2.21
C ASP A 80 -9.73 -18.59 -2.73
N ALA A 81 -10.70 -18.84 -3.61
CA ALA A 81 -11.01 -20.18 -4.09
C ALA A 81 -9.89 -20.79 -4.97
N LEU A 82 -9.02 -19.96 -5.55
CA LEU A 82 -7.93 -20.44 -6.41
C LEU A 82 -6.79 -21.05 -5.60
N THR A 83 -6.47 -20.46 -4.45
CA THR A 83 -5.33 -20.88 -3.61
C THR A 83 -5.76 -21.59 -2.32
N GLU A 84 -7.06 -21.75 -2.08
CA GLU A 84 -7.64 -22.11 -0.78
C GLU A 84 -7.18 -21.17 0.36
N GLY A 85 -6.67 -20.00 -0.02
CA GLY A 85 -6.11 -19.00 0.85
C GLY A 85 -7.15 -18.02 1.37
N SER A 86 -6.68 -16.95 1.98
CA SER A 86 -7.52 -15.86 2.49
C SER A 86 -7.14 -14.55 1.81
N LEU A 87 -8.08 -13.95 1.08
CA LEU A 87 -7.94 -12.61 0.52
C LEU A 87 -8.30 -11.58 1.60
N LEU A 88 -7.32 -10.77 2.01
CA LEU A 88 -7.57 -9.52 2.73
C LEU A 88 -7.52 -8.36 1.74
N ALA A 89 -8.65 -7.69 1.57
CA ALA A 89 -8.76 -6.49 0.74
C ALA A 89 -9.14 -5.28 1.58
N PHE A 90 -8.62 -4.10 1.24
CA PHE A 90 -8.93 -2.85 1.93
C PHE A 90 -8.82 -1.63 1.00
N GLN A 91 -9.44 -0.52 1.40
CA GLN A 91 -9.34 0.75 0.68
C GLN A 91 -8.04 1.49 1.06
N HIS A 92 -7.06 1.54 0.16
CA HIS A 92 -5.82 2.29 0.35
C HIS A 92 -5.99 3.75 -0.12
N PRO A 93 -5.75 4.78 0.73
CA PRO A 93 -5.99 6.18 0.38
C PRO A 93 -5.27 6.66 -0.88
N ALA A 94 -4.07 6.13 -1.17
CA ALA A 94 -3.29 6.52 -2.34
C ALA A 94 -3.54 5.67 -3.60
N TYR A 95 -4.12 4.47 -3.46
CA TYR A 95 -4.14 3.47 -4.55
C TYR A 95 -5.52 2.88 -4.81
N GLY A 96 -6.54 3.26 -4.04
CA GLY A 96 -7.86 2.64 -4.09
C GLY A 96 -7.85 1.22 -3.49
N PRO A 97 -8.71 0.31 -3.99
CA PRO A 97 -8.78 -1.06 -3.47
C PRO A 97 -7.47 -1.83 -3.70
N VAL A 98 -6.89 -2.34 -2.61
CA VAL A 98 -5.71 -3.21 -2.65
C VAL A 98 -6.03 -4.50 -1.92
N GLY A 99 -5.61 -5.63 -2.50
CA GLY A 99 -5.80 -6.96 -1.95
C GLY A 99 -4.50 -7.75 -1.88
N PHE A 100 -4.39 -8.59 -0.85
CA PHE A 100 -3.32 -9.57 -0.71
C PHE A 100 -3.92 -10.91 -0.29
N VAL A 101 -3.45 -11.99 -0.92
CA VAL A 101 -3.87 -13.35 -0.63
C VAL A 101 -2.83 -14.00 0.27
N PHE A 102 -3.26 -14.40 1.47
CA PHE A 102 -2.48 -15.25 2.35
C PHE A 102 -2.64 -16.71 1.91
N THR A 103 -1.52 -17.43 1.80
CA THR A 103 -1.59 -18.90 1.78
C THR A 103 -2.13 -19.41 3.13
N PRO A 104 -2.59 -20.68 3.22
CA PRO A 104 -3.01 -21.24 4.51
C PRO A 104 -1.94 -21.12 5.60
N SER A 105 -0.66 -21.33 5.27
CA SER A 105 0.45 -21.17 6.22
C SER A 105 0.67 -19.71 6.64
N ASP A 106 0.56 -18.76 5.71
CA ASP A 106 0.71 -17.34 6.04
C ASP A 106 -0.44 -16.87 6.94
N ALA A 107 -1.65 -17.36 6.71
CA ALA A 107 -2.81 -17.05 7.54
C ALA A 107 -2.64 -17.56 8.98
N GLU A 108 -2.11 -18.78 9.16
CA GLU A 108 -1.77 -19.28 10.50
C GLU A 108 -0.69 -18.44 11.18
N GLN A 109 0.36 -18.06 10.44
CA GLN A 109 1.44 -17.22 10.96
C GLN A 109 0.89 -15.85 11.41
N LEU A 110 0.02 -15.24 10.60
CA LEU A 110 -0.64 -13.99 10.92
C LEU A 110 -1.48 -14.12 12.19
N LEU A 111 -2.30 -15.17 12.30
CA LEU A 111 -3.16 -15.41 13.46
C LEU A 111 -2.33 -15.52 14.75
N ARG A 112 -1.25 -16.31 14.73
CA ARG A 112 -0.35 -16.46 15.88
C ARG A 112 0.30 -15.13 16.27
N GLY A 113 0.73 -14.34 15.29
CA GLY A 113 1.28 -13.00 15.52
C GLY A 113 0.29 -12.07 16.19
N LEU A 114 -0.94 -11.99 15.66
CA LEU A 114 -2.01 -11.14 16.20
C LEU A 114 -2.42 -11.57 17.62
N GLN A 115 -2.49 -12.87 17.89
CA GLN A 115 -2.77 -13.40 19.23
C GLN A 115 -1.69 -12.98 20.24
N LYS A 116 -0.41 -13.07 19.87
CA LYS A 116 0.71 -12.58 20.70
C LYS A 116 0.63 -11.07 20.94
N HIS A 117 0.30 -10.28 19.91
CA HIS A 117 0.12 -8.84 20.08
C HIS A 117 -1.01 -8.53 21.05
N ARG A 118 -2.13 -9.25 20.95
CA ARG A 118 -3.25 -9.09 21.87
C ARG A 118 -2.84 -9.35 23.32
N THR A 119 -2.12 -10.43 23.61
CA THR A 119 -1.68 -10.70 24.98
C THR A 119 -0.74 -9.61 25.50
N MET A 120 0.20 -9.12 24.69
CA MET A 120 1.08 -8.01 25.09
C MET A 120 0.33 -6.70 25.38
N VAL A 121 -0.71 -6.38 24.61
CA VAL A 121 -1.52 -5.16 24.83
C VAL A 121 -2.41 -5.28 26.07
N HIS A 122 -2.89 -6.49 26.39
CA HIS A 122 -3.74 -6.73 27.56
C HIS A 122 -2.93 -6.95 28.85
N SER A 123 -1.64 -7.30 28.74
CA SER A 123 -0.70 -7.35 29.86
C SER A 123 -0.13 -5.96 30.17
N GLN A 124 -0.94 -5.09 30.79
CA GLN A 124 -0.47 -3.83 31.41
C GLN A 124 -0.44 -3.94 32.95
N PRO A 125 0.34 -3.08 33.65
CA PRO A 125 1.15 -3.42 34.83
C PRO A 125 0.38 -3.49 36.17
N GLY A 126 -0.78 -4.12 36.19
CA GLY A 126 -1.53 -4.44 37.42
C GLY A 126 -1.40 -5.90 37.85
N ASP A 127 -1.16 -6.82 36.90
CA ASP A 127 -1.17 -8.26 37.18
C ASP A 127 0.09 -8.77 37.90
N ALA A 128 1.15 -7.96 38.00
CA ALA A 128 2.32 -8.28 38.81
C ALA A 128 2.16 -7.96 40.31
N SER A 129 1.04 -7.34 40.74
CA SER A 129 0.85 -6.85 42.11
C SER A 129 -0.08 -7.70 42.98
N LYS A 130 -0.44 -8.92 42.58
CA LYS A 130 -1.14 -9.85 43.47
C LYS A 130 -0.16 -10.87 44.07
N PRO A 131 0.17 -10.79 45.36
CA PRO A 131 0.93 -11.83 46.01
C PRO A 131 0.10 -13.12 46.09
N SER A 132 0.80 -14.25 45.97
CA SER A 132 0.26 -15.61 46.11
C SER A 132 -0.31 -15.89 47.50
#